data_AF-A0A1Z2SDV7-F1
#
_entry.id   AF-A0A1Z2SDV7-F1
#
_cell.length_a   1.000
_cell.length_b   1.000
_cell.length_c   1.000
_cell.angle_alpha   90.00
_cell.angle_beta   90.00
_cell.angle_gamma   90.00
#
_symmetry.space_group_name_H-M   'P 1'
#
loop_
_entity.id
_entity.type
_entity.pdbx_description
1 polymer ?
#
loop_
_entity_poly.entity_id
_entity_poly.type
_entity_poly.pdbx_seq_one_letter_code
_entity_poly.pdbx_strand_id
1 'polypeptide(L)'
;MKKRIYTASLTLLGVLSLSGIAAAQDETAPEPTSQKQTAVSPVLETSRAMLRQMMGINPEIKEAPMSAVALPIYPGSLMVVHKYHGINFDDLDQTLPFATFLTESSVEQVLQFYREKLPSYTAIRYETAIVLVQEKVEHGHYPMDYLNIPNVSIDSVTLSNGQTGTLIAVMYPRLAK
;
A
#
# COMPACT_ATOMS: atom_id res chain seq x y z
N MET A 1 -27.07 -5.72 60.12
CA MET A 1 -26.15 -4.61 59.78
C MET A 1 -26.85 -3.73 58.75
N LYS A 2 -27.28 -2.50 59.13
CA LYS A 2 -26.79 -1.19 58.62
C LYS A 2 -26.64 -1.14 57.08
N LYS A 3 -27.24 -0.24 56.27
CA LYS A 3 -28.00 1.01 56.48
C LYS A 3 -28.75 1.39 55.17
N ARG A 4 -29.93 2.00 55.38
CA ARG A 4 -30.76 2.99 54.64
C ARG A 4 -30.16 3.64 53.38
N ILE A 5 -30.86 3.75 52.23
CA ILE A 5 -32.09 4.51 51.87
C ILE A 5 -31.84 6.01 51.55
N TYR A 6 -32.00 6.34 50.25
CA TYR A 6 -32.66 7.48 49.55
C TYR A 6 -32.06 8.91 49.48
N THR A 7 -32.01 9.36 48.21
CA THR A 7 -32.30 10.67 47.58
C THR A 7 -31.77 11.99 48.15
N ALA A 8 -31.22 12.82 47.26
CA ALA A 8 -31.61 14.23 47.14
C ALA A 8 -31.12 14.83 45.82
N SER A 9 -32.04 15.29 44.97
CA SER A 9 -31.81 16.46 44.13
C SER A 9 -32.11 17.70 44.98
N LEU A 10 -31.23 18.70 44.95
CA LEU A 10 -31.59 20.06 45.32
C LEU A 10 -30.72 21.07 44.56
N THR A 11 -31.40 22.13 44.16
CA THR A 11 -31.04 23.21 43.25
C THR A 11 -30.33 24.38 43.95
N LEU A 12 -29.76 25.25 43.10
CA LEU A 12 -29.85 26.72 43.11
C LEU A 12 -28.70 27.58 43.67
N LEU A 13 -28.46 28.66 42.91
CA LEU A 13 -27.89 29.99 43.21
C LEU A 13 -26.41 30.30 42.90
N GLY A 14 -26.24 31.35 42.09
CA GLY A 14 -25.06 32.23 42.06
C GLY A 14 -24.97 33.09 40.79
N VAL A 15 -25.55 34.29 40.80
CA VAL A 15 -25.40 35.34 39.77
C VAL A 15 -24.60 36.51 40.39
N LEU A 16 -23.86 37.24 39.53
CA LEU A 16 -23.13 38.52 39.70
C LEU A 16 -21.64 38.35 40.06
N SER A 17 -20.69 38.87 39.28
CA SER A 17 -20.46 40.31 39.08
C SER A 17 -19.73 40.68 37.76
N LEU A 18 -19.84 41.97 37.42
CA LEU A 18 -19.43 42.63 36.16
C LEU A 18 -17.92 42.99 36.06
N SER A 19 -17.52 43.24 34.80
CA SER A 19 -16.58 44.28 34.30
C SER A 19 -15.15 43.81 33.99
N GLY A 20 -14.74 43.93 32.73
CA GLY A 20 -13.34 43.81 32.33
C GLY A 20 -13.12 43.75 30.82
N ILE A 21 -12.72 44.90 30.26
CA ILE A 21 -12.40 45.23 28.87
C ILE A 21 -11.41 44.25 28.19
N ALA A 22 -11.71 43.97 26.92
CA ALA A 22 -10.86 43.61 25.78
C ALA A 22 -9.37 43.27 26.00
N ALA A 23 -8.98 42.06 25.59
CA ALA A 23 -7.71 41.79 24.91
C ALA A 23 -7.82 40.50 24.09
N ALA A 24 -7.25 40.53 22.89
CA ALA A 24 -7.31 39.51 21.85
C ALA A 24 -7.01 38.07 22.33
N GLN A 25 -7.85 37.12 21.90
CA GLN A 25 -7.43 35.73 21.78
C GLN A 25 -7.84 35.23 20.39
N ASP A 26 -6.78 35.03 19.62
CA ASP A 26 -6.67 34.33 18.36
C ASP A 26 -7.49 33.03 18.40
N GLU A 27 -8.60 33.01 17.68
CA GLU A 27 -9.44 31.84 17.51
C GLU A 27 -8.79 30.96 16.43
N THR A 28 -7.62 30.41 16.75
CA THR A 28 -7.04 29.33 15.97
C THR A 28 -7.84 28.07 16.28
N ALA A 29 -8.85 27.84 15.43
CA ALA A 29 -9.48 26.54 15.27
C ALA A 29 -8.39 25.45 15.21
N PRO A 30 -8.60 24.27 15.84
CA PRO A 30 -7.66 23.18 15.69
C PRO A 30 -7.61 22.82 14.20
N GLU A 31 -6.45 23.07 13.58
CA GLU A 31 -6.18 22.68 12.20
C GLU A 31 -6.55 21.20 12.01
N PRO A 32 -7.18 20.85 10.88
CA PRO A 32 -7.44 19.47 10.56
C PRO A 32 -6.08 18.76 10.52
N THR A 33 -5.97 17.69 11.29
CA THR A 33 -4.84 16.77 11.36
C THR A 33 -4.36 16.49 9.94
N SER A 34 -3.32 17.22 9.52
CA SER A 34 -2.59 16.95 8.31
C SER A 34 -2.15 15.50 8.42
N GLN A 35 -2.72 14.64 7.58
CA GLN A 35 -2.35 13.24 7.49
C GLN A 35 -0.84 13.22 7.27
N LYS A 36 -0.11 12.90 8.34
CA LYS A 36 1.33 12.75 8.32
C LYS A 36 1.60 11.69 7.27
N GLN A 37 2.08 12.09 6.09
CA GLN A 37 2.72 11.18 5.15
C GLN A 37 3.70 10.37 5.98
N THR A 38 3.40 9.09 6.21
CA THR A 38 4.27 8.20 6.96
C THR A 38 5.61 8.24 6.24
N ALA A 39 6.64 8.80 6.90
CA ALA A 39 7.97 8.89 6.31
C ALA A 39 8.38 7.49 5.86
N VAL A 40 8.76 7.35 4.58
CA VAL A 40 9.18 6.06 4.03
C VAL A 40 10.39 5.58 4.81
N SER A 41 10.37 4.30 5.23
CA SER A 41 11.45 3.70 6.02
C SER A 41 12.79 3.77 5.27
N PRO A 42 13.90 4.19 5.93
CA PRO A 42 15.24 4.14 5.34
C PRO A 42 15.66 2.73 4.89
N VAL A 43 15.13 1.69 5.54
CA VAL A 43 15.34 0.29 5.15
C VAL A 43 14.74 0.05 3.77
N LEU A 44 13.48 0.44 3.55
CA LEU A 44 12.80 0.31 2.26
C LEU A 44 13.50 1.08 1.15
N GLU A 45 13.98 2.29 1.42
CA GLU A 45 14.72 3.09 0.45
C GLU A 45 16.01 2.40 -0.01
N THR A 46 16.78 1.88 0.96
CA THR A 46 18.03 1.15 0.68
C THR A 46 17.74 -0.15 -0.07
N SER A 47 16.76 -0.93 0.39
CA SER A 47 16.33 -2.15 -0.28
C SER A 47 15.82 -1.91 -1.70
N ARG A 48 15.07 -0.83 -1.92
CA ARG A 48 14.64 -0.42 -3.26
C ARG A 48 15.85 -0.15 -4.14
N ALA A 49 16.83 0.62 -3.67
CA ALA A 49 18.04 0.91 -4.46
C ALA A 49 18.78 -0.38 -4.85
N MET A 50 18.95 -1.30 -3.90
CA MET A 50 19.56 -2.62 -4.16
C MET A 50 18.77 -3.43 -5.19
N LEU A 51 17.44 -3.51 -5.05
CA LEU A 51 16.58 -4.23 -6.00
C LEU A 51 16.63 -3.61 -7.39
N ARG A 52 16.61 -2.27 -7.49
CA ARG A 52 16.75 -1.57 -8.77
C ARG A 52 18.06 -1.91 -9.46
N GLN A 53 19.16 -1.93 -8.70
CA GLN A 53 20.46 -2.33 -9.21
C GLN A 53 20.46 -3.79 -9.68
N MET A 54 19.92 -4.72 -8.88
CA MET A 54 19.83 -6.14 -9.23
C MET A 54 18.98 -6.39 -10.49
N MET A 55 17.90 -5.61 -10.66
CA MET A 55 17.03 -5.67 -11.84
C MET A 55 17.61 -4.93 -13.07
N GLY A 56 18.81 -4.35 -12.96
CA GLY A 56 19.42 -3.58 -14.05
C GLY A 56 18.63 -2.32 -14.43
N ILE A 57 17.84 -1.76 -13.51
CA ILE A 57 17.03 -0.57 -13.77
C ILE A 57 17.94 0.65 -13.79
N ASN A 58 18.01 1.32 -14.94
CA ASN A 58 18.74 2.58 -15.06
C ASN A 58 18.21 3.61 -14.04
N PRO A 59 19.05 4.18 -13.15
CA PRO A 59 18.63 5.17 -12.17
C PRO A 59 18.03 6.44 -12.80
N GLU A 60 18.40 6.76 -14.05
CA GLU A 60 17.89 7.92 -14.79
C GLU A 60 16.54 7.67 -15.47
N ILE A 61 16.00 6.44 -15.39
CA ILE A 61 14.73 6.16 -16.05
C ILE A 61 13.60 6.95 -15.41
N LYS A 62 12.88 7.70 -16.25
CA LYS A 62 11.64 8.35 -15.82
C LYS A 62 10.54 7.31 -15.73
N GLU A 63 10.09 7.04 -14.52
CA GLU A 63 9.02 6.08 -14.26
C GLU A 63 7.66 6.68 -14.57
N ALA A 64 6.72 5.84 -14.97
CA ALA A 64 5.34 6.26 -15.06
C ALA A 64 4.79 6.54 -13.65
N PRO A 65 3.86 7.49 -13.50
CA PRO A 65 3.33 7.84 -12.19
C PRO A 65 2.56 6.67 -11.57
N MET A 66 2.60 6.54 -10.24
CA MET A 66 1.81 5.53 -9.51
C MET A 66 0.30 5.62 -9.82
N SER A 67 -0.20 6.83 -10.14
CA SER A 67 -1.60 7.05 -10.50
C SER A 67 -2.04 6.37 -11.80
N ALA A 68 -1.11 5.89 -12.63
CA ALA A 68 -1.42 5.15 -13.85
C ALA A 68 -1.54 3.63 -13.64
N VAL A 69 -1.26 3.14 -12.42
CA VAL A 69 -1.45 1.73 -12.07
C VAL A 69 -2.94 1.44 -11.88
N ALA A 70 -3.49 0.52 -12.66
CA ALA A 70 -4.93 0.23 -12.67
C ALA A 70 -5.37 -0.79 -11.59
N LEU A 71 -4.42 -1.44 -10.91
CA LEU A 71 -4.69 -2.35 -9.80
C LEU A 71 -4.46 -1.67 -8.44
N PRO A 72 -5.14 -2.12 -7.36
CA PRO A 72 -4.94 -1.60 -6.02
C PRO A 72 -3.46 -1.65 -5.62
N ILE A 73 -2.96 -0.58 -4.99
CA ILE A 73 -1.60 -0.50 -4.47
C ILE A 73 -1.62 -0.77 -2.97
N TYR A 74 -0.72 -1.64 -2.48
CA TYR A 74 -0.61 -1.91 -1.05
C TYR A 74 -0.19 -0.63 -0.28
N PRO A 75 -0.92 -0.21 0.77
CA PRO A 75 -0.61 1.02 1.50
C PRO A 75 0.78 1.00 2.12
N GLY A 76 1.50 2.12 2.04
CA GLY A 76 2.85 2.25 2.60
C GLY A 76 3.93 1.48 1.84
N SER A 77 3.60 0.82 0.72
CA SER A 77 4.60 0.22 -0.15
C SER A 77 5.35 1.26 -0.96
N LEU A 78 6.63 1.00 -1.21
CA LEU A 78 7.52 1.87 -1.98
C LEU A 78 7.64 1.34 -3.41
N MET A 79 7.35 2.17 -4.41
CA MET A 79 7.50 1.79 -5.81
C MET A 79 8.97 1.54 -6.13
N VAL A 80 9.26 0.35 -6.68
CA VAL A 80 10.58 -0.09 -7.15
C VAL A 80 10.74 0.22 -8.62
N VAL A 81 9.73 -0.07 -9.44
CA VAL A 81 9.73 0.26 -10.87
C VAL A 81 8.32 0.34 -11.43
N HIS A 82 8.13 1.16 -12.46
CA HIS A 82 6.89 1.18 -13.22
C HIS A 82 7.15 1.31 -14.73
N LYS A 83 6.86 0.23 -15.46
CA LYS A 83 6.95 0.15 -16.93
C LYS A 83 5.55 0.17 -17.53
N TYR A 84 5.02 1.37 -17.76
CA TYR A 84 3.66 1.55 -18.30
C TYR A 84 3.46 0.94 -19.70
N HIS A 85 4.52 0.81 -20.48
CA HIS A 85 4.45 0.15 -21.79
C HIS A 85 4.70 -1.36 -21.73
N GLY A 86 5.05 -1.93 -20.57
CA GLY A 86 5.53 -3.31 -20.48
C GLY A 86 6.98 -3.45 -20.94
N ILE A 87 7.43 -4.70 -21.10
CA ILE A 87 8.75 -5.06 -21.63
C ILE A 87 8.55 -5.86 -22.92
N ASN A 88 9.40 -5.63 -23.91
CA ASN A 88 9.50 -6.49 -25.07
C ASN A 88 10.52 -7.59 -24.75
N PHE A 89 10.13 -8.84 -24.91
CA PHE A 89 11.07 -9.96 -24.93
C PHE A 89 11.19 -10.44 -26.38
N ASP A 90 12.33 -11.01 -26.77
CA ASP A 90 12.53 -11.40 -28.18
C ASP A 90 11.50 -12.46 -28.65
N ASP A 91 11.03 -13.32 -27.72
CA ASP A 91 10.10 -14.43 -27.98
C ASP A 91 8.65 -14.14 -27.56
N LEU A 92 8.38 -12.99 -26.93
CA LEU A 92 7.01 -12.57 -26.58
C LEU A 92 6.72 -11.23 -27.22
N ASP A 93 5.50 -11.07 -27.73
CA ASP A 93 4.94 -9.73 -27.87
C ASP A 93 5.07 -8.95 -26.55
N GLN A 94 4.95 -7.64 -26.63
CA GLN A 94 5.07 -6.74 -25.48
C GLN A 94 4.20 -7.19 -24.29
N THR A 95 4.80 -7.35 -23.11
CA THR A 95 4.07 -7.70 -21.90
C THR A 95 3.01 -6.66 -21.53
N LEU A 96 2.12 -7.02 -20.60
CA LEU A 96 1.30 -6.01 -19.96
C LEU A 96 2.16 -4.93 -19.26
N PRO A 97 1.60 -3.71 -19.11
CA PRO A 97 2.08 -2.76 -18.14
C PRO A 97 2.27 -3.42 -16.77
N PHE A 98 3.36 -3.08 -16.09
CA PHE A 98 3.57 -3.56 -14.73
C PHE A 98 4.24 -2.52 -13.84
N ALA A 99 3.96 -2.65 -12.55
CA ALA A 99 4.66 -1.95 -11.50
C ALA A 99 5.09 -2.92 -10.40
N THR A 100 6.23 -2.67 -9.81
CA THR A 100 6.75 -3.44 -8.67
C THR A 100 6.84 -2.53 -7.45
N PHE A 101 6.44 -3.04 -6.30
CA PHE A 101 6.43 -2.35 -5.03
C PHE A 101 7.10 -3.20 -3.95
N LEU A 102 7.63 -2.54 -2.92
CA LEU A 102 8.29 -3.16 -1.78
C LEU A 102 7.62 -2.71 -0.48
N THR A 103 7.41 -3.63 0.46
CA THR A 103 6.91 -3.31 1.81
C THR A 103 7.61 -4.14 2.88
N GLU A 104 7.63 -3.64 4.12
CA GLU A 104 8.11 -4.37 5.30
C GLU A 104 7.05 -5.35 5.83
N SER A 105 5.81 -5.26 5.34
CA SER A 105 4.73 -6.18 5.70
C SER A 105 5.00 -7.61 5.24
N SER A 106 4.42 -8.58 5.95
CA SER A 106 4.57 -10.00 5.59
C SER A 106 3.73 -10.38 4.37
N VAL A 107 4.09 -11.49 3.73
CA VAL A 107 3.36 -12.04 2.57
C VAL A 107 1.89 -12.29 2.91
N GLU A 108 1.59 -12.75 4.13
CA GLU A 108 0.23 -13.02 4.60
C GLU A 108 -0.61 -11.74 4.70
N GLN A 109 -0.02 -10.66 5.23
CA GLN A 109 -0.70 -9.36 5.34
C GLN A 109 -1.00 -8.78 3.96
N VAL A 110 -0.04 -8.88 3.03
CA VAL A 110 -0.20 -8.42 1.65
C VAL A 110 -1.23 -9.26 0.90
N LEU A 111 -1.18 -10.59 1.05
CA LEU A 111 -2.15 -11.51 0.47
C LEU A 111 -3.58 -11.22 0.94
N GLN A 112 -3.76 -10.97 2.24
CA GLN A 112 -5.06 -10.65 2.80
C GLN A 112 -5.64 -9.36 2.19
N PHE A 113 -4.82 -8.31 2.09
CA PHE A 113 -5.21 -7.07 1.43
C PHE A 113 -5.68 -7.31 -0.01
N TYR A 114 -4.93 -8.06 -0.82
CA TYR A 114 -5.31 -8.29 -2.20
C TYR A 114 -6.54 -9.18 -2.35
N ARG A 115 -6.74 -10.16 -1.47
CA ARG A 115 -7.98 -10.95 -1.45
C ARG A 115 -9.22 -10.11 -1.18
N GLU A 116 -9.11 -9.12 -0.29
CA GLU A 116 -10.21 -8.20 0.01
C GLU A 116 -10.48 -7.22 -1.13
N LYS A 117 -9.43 -6.73 -1.80
CA LYS A 117 -9.55 -5.74 -2.88
C LYS A 117 -9.87 -6.35 -4.24
N LEU A 118 -9.49 -7.60 -4.46
CA LEU A 118 -9.67 -8.34 -5.72
C LEU A 118 -10.40 -9.67 -5.44
N PRO A 119 -11.67 -9.63 -4.98
CA PRO A 119 -12.39 -10.83 -4.57
C PRO A 119 -12.66 -11.81 -5.73
N SER A 120 -12.58 -11.36 -6.98
CA SER A 120 -12.69 -12.20 -8.17
C SER A 120 -11.39 -12.89 -8.57
N TYR A 121 -10.25 -12.56 -7.94
CA TYR A 121 -8.96 -13.16 -8.26
C TYR A 121 -8.75 -14.43 -7.44
N THR A 122 -8.22 -15.46 -8.10
CA THR A 122 -7.84 -16.73 -7.47
C THR A 122 -6.36 -16.73 -7.13
N ALA A 123 -6.01 -17.13 -5.91
CA ALA A 123 -4.61 -17.28 -5.49
C ALA A 123 -4.06 -18.65 -5.91
N ILE A 124 -2.94 -18.64 -6.62
CA ILE A 124 -2.16 -19.81 -7.01
C ILE A 124 -0.82 -19.73 -6.28
N ARG A 125 -0.43 -20.83 -5.63
CA ARG A 125 0.85 -20.91 -4.92
C ARG A 125 1.88 -21.60 -5.80
N TYR A 126 3.00 -20.93 -6.03
CA TYR A 126 4.21 -21.45 -6.63
C TYR A 126 5.29 -21.58 -5.54
N GLU A 127 6.44 -22.18 -5.88
CA GLU A 127 7.55 -22.37 -4.92
C GLU A 127 8.09 -21.04 -4.39
N THR A 128 8.15 -20.02 -5.24
CA THR A 128 8.75 -18.72 -4.89
C THR A 128 7.72 -17.62 -4.61
N ALA A 129 6.48 -17.80 -5.09
CA ALA A 129 5.48 -16.74 -5.20
C ALA A 129 4.07 -17.20 -4.82
N ILE A 130 3.24 -16.25 -4.38
CA ILE A 130 1.78 -16.40 -4.46
C ILE A 130 1.29 -15.44 -5.54
N VAL A 131 0.59 -15.96 -6.55
CA VAL A 131 0.10 -15.17 -7.67
C VAL A 131 -1.42 -15.13 -7.62
N LEU A 132 -2.00 -13.94 -7.55
CA LEU A 132 -3.44 -13.75 -7.70
C LEU A 132 -3.75 -13.46 -9.16
N VAL A 133 -4.67 -14.22 -9.74
CA VAL A 133 -5.03 -14.11 -11.17
C VAL A 133 -6.54 -14.04 -11.33
N GLN A 134 -7.02 -13.26 -12.30
CA GLN A 134 -8.44 -13.24 -12.65
C GLN A 134 -8.85 -14.52 -13.41
N GLU A 135 -7.96 -15.00 -14.28
CA GLU A 135 -8.16 -16.19 -15.10
C GLU A 135 -6.97 -17.13 -14.89
N LYS A 136 -7.26 -18.37 -14.49
CA LYS A 136 -6.22 -19.38 -14.28
C LYS A 136 -5.85 -20.02 -15.61
N VAL A 137 -4.56 -20.07 -15.91
CA VAL A 137 -4.03 -20.86 -17.03
C VAL A 137 -3.90 -22.32 -16.56
N GLU A 138 -4.61 -23.23 -17.20
CA GLU A 138 -4.45 -24.66 -16.92
C GLU A 138 -3.06 -25.12 -17.36
N HIS A 139 -2.34 -25.80 -16.45
CA HIS A 139 -0.95 -26.25 -16.67
C HIS A 139 0.05 -25.11 -17.02
N GLY A 140 -0.22 -23.88 -16.57
CA GLY A 140 0.63 -22.74 -16.87
C GLY A 140 1.98 -22.70 -16.14
N HIS A 141 2.98 -22.12 -16.79
CA HIS A 141 4.34 -21.90 -16.34
C HIS A 141 4.49 -20.45 -15.84
N TYR A 142 4.70 -20.30 -14.54
CA TYR A 142 5.04 -19.02 -13.93
C TYR A 142 6.54 -18.70 -14.13
N PRO A 143 6.93 -17.46 -14.48
CA PRO A 143 6.07 -16.28 -14.69
C PRO A 143 5.53 -16.11 -16.12
N MET A 144 6.07 -16.85 -17.11
CA MET A 144 5.88 -16.59 -18.54
C MET A 144 4.43 -16.47 -18.97
N ASP A 145 3.57 -17.40 -18.55
CA ASP A 145 2.17 -17.43 -18.99
C ASP A 145 1.33 -16.30 -18.39
N TYR A 146 1.83 -15.66 -17.34
CA TYR A 146 1.13 -14.56 -16.66
C TYR A 146 1.64 -13.18 -17.08
N LEU A 147 2.68 -13.08 -17.92
CA LEU A 147 3.21 -11.80 -18.40
C LEU A 147 2.18 -10.99 -19.23
N ASN A 148 1.18 -11.69 -19.78
CA ASN A 148 0.13 -11.12 -20.63
C ASN A 148 -1.27 -11.15 -20.00
N ILE A 149 -1.37 -11.56 -18.73
CA ILE A 149 -2.64 -11.68 -18.00
C ILE A 149 -2.59 -10.78 -16.76
N PRO A 150 -3.64 -9.98 -16.46
CA PRO A 150 -3.67 -9.18 -15.25
C PRO A 150 -3.50 -10.06 -13.99
N ASN A 151 -2.47 -9.77 -13.20
CA ASN A 151 -2.12 -10.56 -12.04
C ASN A 151 -1.41 -9.72 -10.97
N VAL A 152 -1.36 -10.27 -9.75
CA VAL A 152 -0.54 -9.76 -8.66
C VAL A 152 0.36 -10.87 -8.16
N SER A 153 1.67 -10.77 -8.37
CA SER A 153 2.65 -11.62 -7.69
C SER A 153 3.03 -11.04 -6.33
N ILE A 154 3.10 -11.91 -5.33
CA ILE A 154 3.47 -11.61 -3.96
C ILE A 154 4.61 -12.57 -3.58
N ASP A 155 5.80 -12.01 -3.42
CA ASP A 155 7.04 -12.73 -3.18
C ASP A 155 7.67 -12.26 -1.87
N SER A 156 8.30 -13.16 -1.11
CA SER A 156 9.13 -12.75 0.03
C SER A 156 10.47 -12.21 -0.46
N VAL A 157 11.03 -11.24 0.25
CA VAL A 157 12.34 -10.66 -0.11
C VAL A 157 13.12 -10.29 1.15
N THR A 158 14.44 -10.46 1.10
CA THR A 158 15.33 -10.01 2.17
C THR A 158 15.59 -8.51 2.04
N LEU A 159 15.26 -7.75 3.08
CA LEU A 159 15.50 -6.32 3.17
C LEU A 159 16.95 -6.01 3.57
N SER A 160 17.34 -4.75 3.49
CA SER A 160 18.72 -4.30 3.73
C SER A 160 19.16 -4.48 5.19
N ASN A 161 18.20 -4.59 6.11
CA ASN A 161 18.43 -4.90 7.52
C ASN A 161 18.43 -6.41 7.81
N GLY A 162 18.33 -7.26 6.79
CA GLY A 162 18.29 -8.72 6.91
C GLY A 162 16.93 -9.31 7.31
N GLN A 163 15.92 -8.49 7.56
CA GLN A 163 14.56 -8.96 7.82
C GLN A 163 13.83 -9.32 6.51
N THR A 164 12.79 -10.15 6.61
CA THR A 164 11.93 -10.48 5.49
C THR A 164 10.85 -9.41 5.30
N GLY A 165 10.77 -8.86 4.10
CA GLY A 165 9.64 -8.05 3.62
C GLY A 165 8.93 -8.74 2.46
N THR A 166 8.12 -7.97 1.74
CA THR A 166 7.35 -8.47 0.59
C THR A 166 7.60 -7.61 -0.65
N LEU A 167 7.92 -8.28 -1.75
CA LEU A 167 7.94 -7.71 -3.10
C LEU A 167 6.59 -8.00 -3.77
N ILE A 168 6.03 -7.00 -4.40
CA ILE A 168 4.71 -7.07 -5.03
C ILE A 168 4.87 -6.65 -6.49
N ALA A 169 4.56 -7.53 -7.43
CA ALA A 169 4.48 -7.16 -8.84
C ALA A 169 3.01 -7.15 -9.27
N VAL A 170 2.54 -6.04 -9.83
CA VAL A 170 1.19 -5.92 -10.39
C VAL A 170 1.29 -5.78 -11.89
N MET A 171 0.64 -6.68 -12.62
CA MET A 171 0.47 -6.63 -14.07
C MET A 171 -0.98 -6.29 -14.36
N TYR A 172 -1.23 -5.32 -15.22
CA TYR A 172 -2.56 -4.75 -15.36
C TYR A 172 -2.85 -4.34 -16.81
N PRO A 173 -4.12 -4.36 -17.25
CA PRO A 173 -4.48 -4.03 -18.62
C PRO A 173 -4.20 -2.55 -18.90
N ARG A 174 -3.86 -2.22 -20.15
CA ARG A 174 -3.82 -0.83 -20.58
C ARG A 174 -5.23 -0.26 -20.52
N LEU A 175 -5.41 0.83 -19.78
CA LEU A 175 -6.64 1.61 -19.88
C LEU A 175 -6.70 2.18 -21.31
N ALA A 176 -7.78 1.87 -22.04
CA ALA A 176 -8.04 2.49 -23.33
C ALA A 176 -8.12 4.02 -23.12
N LYS A 177 -7.46 4.78 -24.00
CA LYS A 177 -7.51 6.24 -24.02
C LYS A 177 -8.85 6.74 -24.53
#